data_AF-A0A3B0B674-F1
#
_entry.id   AF-A0A3B0B674-F1
#
_cell.length_a   1.000
_cell.length_b   1.000
_cell.length_c   1.000
_cell.angle_alpha   90.00
_cell.angle_beta   90.00
_cell.angle_gamma   90.00
#
_symmetry.space_group_name_H-M   'P 1'
#
loop_
_entity.id
_entity.type
_entity.pdbx_description
1 polymer ?
#
loop_
_entity_poly.entity_id
_entity_poly.type
_entity_poly.pdbx_seq_one_letter_code
_entity_poly.pdbx_strand_id
1 'polypeptide(L)'
;MTAPYVTRRSINATEDVLDEETGLSSAEPMVTYQWTATLDGYLSTGERVEMTRHGATFATAVAALEAAIAENGWTIRERGTR
;
A
#
# COMPACT_ATOMS: atom_id res chain seq x y z
N MET A 1 -20.06 15.65 -13.36
CA MET A 1 -18.66 15.79 -12.89
C MET A 1 -18.07 14.39 -12.84
N THR A 2 -17.02 14.11 -13.61
CA THR A 2 -16.38 12.79 -13.65
C THR A 2 -15.46 12.67 -12.44
N ALA A 3 -15.64 11.63 -11.62
CA ALA A 3 -14.76 11.37 -10.48
C ALA A 3 -13.32 11.13 -10.97
N PRO A 4 -12.31 11.70 -10.28
CA PRO A 4 -10.93 11.48 -10.66
C PRO A 4 -10.55 10.01 -10.45
N TYR A 5 -9.91 9.40 -11.44
CA TYR A 5 -9.45 8.01 -11.37
C TYR A 5 -7.93 7.94 -11.37
N VAL A 6 -7.38 6.98 -10.63
CA VAL A 6 -5.93 6.72 -10.60
C VAL A 6 -5.60 5.61 -11.60
N THR A 7 -4.64 5.88 -12.49
CA THR A 7 -4.12 4.85 -13.41
C THR A 7 -3.05 4.05 -12.68
N ARG A 8 -3.35 2.78 -12.36
CA ARG A 8 -2.47 1.87 -11.59
C ARG A 8 -1.18 1.58 -12.37
N ARG A 9 -0.01 1.89 -11.78
CA ARG A 9 1.30 1.51 -12.36
C ARG A 9 1.90 0.29 -11.69
N SER A 10 1.83 0.14 -10.37
CA SER A 10 2.28 -1.04 -9.62
C SER A 10 1.70 -1.00 -8.20
N ILE A 11 1.22 -2.13 -7.66
CA ILE A 11 1.11 -2.31 -6.20
C ILE A 11 2.26 -3.23 -5.84
N ASN A 12 3.31 -2.65 -5.25
CA ASN A 12 4.38 -3.45 -4.67
C ASN A 12 4.01 -3.69 -3.22
N ALA A 13 4.15 -4.94 -2.80
CA ALA A 13 3.99 -5.36 -1.43
C ALA A 13 5.30 -6.05 -1.03
N THR A 14 6.12 -5.32 -0.29
CA THR A 14 7.42 -5.81 0.17
C THR A 14 7.29 -6.21 1.64
N GLU A 15 7.83 -7.36 1.98
CA GLU A 15 8.01 -7.79 3.37
C GLU A 15 9.20 -7.02 3.96
N ASP A 16 8.94 -6.26 5.01
CA ASP A 16 9.98 -5.65 5.85
C ASP A 16 10.04 -6.43 7.16
N VAL A 17 11.23 -6.94 7.49
CA VAL A 17 11.49 -7.65 8.74
C VAL A 17 12.01 -6.62 9.73
N LEU A 18 11.16 -6.26 10.68
CA LEU A 18 11.53 -5.40 11.81
C LEU A 18 12.19 -6.30 12.86
N ASP A 19 13.53 -6.37 12.81
CA ASP A 19 14.34 -6.96 13.88
C ASP A 19 14.43 -5.93 15.01
N GLU A 20 13.45 -5.96 15.92
CA GLU A 20 13.61 -5.26 17.20
C GLU A 20 14.61 -6.06 18.04
N GLU A 21 15.91 -5.77 17.89
CA GLU A 21 16.96 -6.26 18.79
C GLU A 21 16.76 -5.68 20.19
N THR A 22 15.76 -6.20 20.90
CA THR A 22 15.58 -5.93 22.31
C THR A 22 16.68 -6.69 23.03
N GLY A 23 17.73 -5.95 23.43
CA GLY A 23 18.85 -6.46 24.21
C GLY A 23 18.43 -7.00 25.58
N LEU A 24 17.76 -8.15 25.62
CA LEU A 24 17.38 -8.87 26.83
C LEU A 24 17.54 -10.37 26.58
N SER A 25 18.49 -10.95 27.32
CA SER A 25 18.63 -12.39 27.52
C SER A 25 17.26 -13.07 27.65
N SER A 26 16.95 -14.00 26.74
CA SER A 26 15.85 -14.95 26.88
C SER A 26 14.42 -14.49 26.51
N ALA A 27 14.25 -13.56 25.57
CA ALA A 27 13.02 -13.46 24.78
C ALA A 27 13.31 -13.89 23.34
N GLU A 28 12.54 -14.85 22.81
CA GLU A 28 12.64 -15.25 21.41
C GLU A 28 12.45 -14.01 20.52
N PRO A 29 13.27 -13.82 19.46
CA PRO A 29 13.14 -12.66 18.59
C PRO A 29 11.72 -12.60 18.05
N MET A 30 10.98 -11.54 18.41
CA MET A 30 9.67 -11.29 17.86
C MET A 30 9.85 -10.78 16.43
N VAL A 31 9.93 -11.70 15.47
CA VAL A 31 9.90 -11.36 14.05
C VAL A 31 8.51 -10.80 13.76
N THR A 32 8.43 -9.49 13.54
CA THR A 32 7.20 -8.86 13.07
C THR A 32 7.29 -8.65 11.56
N TYR A 33 6.32 -9.20 10.84
CA TYR A 33 6.21 -9.05 9.40
C TYR A 33 5.35 -7.83 9.09
N GLN A 34 5.92 -6.86 8.37
CA GLN A 34 5.17 -5.71 7.88
C GLN A 34 5.12 -5.73 6.36
N TRP A 35 3.90 -5.66 5.82
CA TRP A 35 3.64 -5.52 4.40
C TRP A 35 3.38 -4.06 4.07
N THR A 36 4.05 -3.56 3.05
CA THR A 36 3.90 -2.18 2.59
C THR A 36 3.28 -2.15 1.21
N ALA A 37 2.03 -1.69 1.08
CA ALA A 37 1.33 -1.51 -0.19
C ALA A 37 1.44 -0.05 -0.66
N THR A 38 1.99 0.15 -1.85
CA THR A 38 2.17 1.50 -2.44
C THR A 38 1.36 1.66 -3.71
N LEU A 39 0.68 2.80 -3.84
CA LEU A 39 0.06 3.33 -5.04
C LEU A 39 0.97 4.43 -5.60
N ASP A 40 1.54 4.22 -6.79
CA ASP A 40 2.16 5.27 -7.60
C ASP A 40 1.39 5.39 -8.92
N GLY A 41 0.94 6.61 -9.22
CA GLY A 41 0.18 6.87 -10.43
C GLY A 41 -0.14 8.35 -10.64
N TYR A 42 -1.06 8.59 -11.56
CA TYR A 42 -1.57 9.92 -11.86
C TYR A 42 -3.09 9.90 -11.82
N LEU A 43 -3.68 10.97 -11.28
CA LEU A 43 -5.10 11.25 -11.39
C LEU A 43 -5.43 11.63 -12.84
N SER A 44 -6.70 11.50 -13.20
CA SER A 44 -7.22 11.96 -14.50
C SER A 44 -7.06 13.48 -14.73
N THR A 45 -6.79 14.25 -13.68
CA THR A 45 -6.46 15.68 -13.73
C THR A 45 -4.99 15.93 -14.14
N GLY A 46 -4.16 14.89 -14.19
CA GLY A 46 -2.72 14.98 -14.46
C GLY A 46 -1.85 15.14 -13.21
N GLU A 47 -2.46 15.23 -12.03
CA GLU A 47 -1.73 15.31 -10.76
C GLU A 47 -1.11 13.95 -10.41
N ARG A 48 0.17 13.94 -9.97
CA ARG A 48 0.84 12.74 -9.49
C ARG A 48 0.32 12.39 -8.10
N VAL A 49 -0.03 11.12 -7.90
CA VAL A 49 -0.44 10.59 -6.61
C VAL A 49 0.48 9.47 -6.22
N GLU A 50 1.01 9.59 -5.00
CA GLU A 50 1.80 8.56 -4.33
C GLU A 50 1.19 8.32 -2.96
N MET A 51 0.84 7.08 -2.65
CA MET A 51 0.25 6.72 -1.36
C MET A 51 0.76 5.38 -0.89
N THR A 52 1.20 5.32 0.37
CA THR A 52 1.71 4.10 0.99
C THR A 52 0.84 3.72 2.18
N ARG A 53 0.58 2.42 2.34
CA ARG A 53 -0.12 1.83 3.48
C ARG A 53 0.60 0.60 3.96
N HIS A 54 0.46 0.32 5.25
CA HIS A 54 1.10 -0.82 5.90
C HIS A 54 0.07 -1.76 6.51
N GLY A 55 0.42 -3.03 6.63
CA GLY A 55 -0.39 -4.03 7.31
C GLY A 55 0.44 -5.22 7.75
N ALA A 56 -0.07 -6.01 8.69
CA ALA A 56 0.59 -7.23 9.16
C ALA A 56 0.62 -8.35 8.10
N THR A 57 -0.24 -8.25 7.08
CA THR A 57 -0.32 -9.17 5.93
C THR A 57 -0.51 -8.39 4.64
N PHE A 58 -0.19 -9.02 3.51
CA PHE A 58 -0.49 -8.50 2.17
C PHE A 58 -1.95 -8.02 2.05
N ALA A 59 -2.90 -8.87 2.47
CA ALA A 59 -4.33 -8.56 2.39
C ALA A 59 -4.69 -7.32 3.21
N THR A 60 -4.14 -7.18 4.42
CA THR A 60 -4.39 -6.00 5.25
C THR A 60 -3.77 -4.73 4.69
N ALA A 61 -2.55 -4.80 4.12
CA ALA A 61 -1.90 -3.65 3.50
C ALA A 61 -2.66 -3.18 2.25
N VAL A 62 -3.12 -4.12 1.42
CA VAL A 62 -3.95 -3.83 0.24
C VAL A 62 -5.31 -3.28 0.65
N ALA A 63 -6.01 -3.90 1.61
CA ALA A 63 -7.30 -3.41 2.07
C ALA A 63 -7.20 -2.00 2.67
N ALA A 64 -6.12 -1.69 3.40
CA ALA A 64 -5.86 -0.35 3.91
C ALA A 64 -5.60 0.66 2.77
N LEU A 65 -4.90 0.25 1.71
CA LEU A 65 -4.69 1.07 0.52
C LEU A 65 -5.99 1.31 -0.24
N GLU A 66 -6.81 0.29 -0.45
CA GLU A 66 -8.11 0.39 -1.12
C GLU A 66 -9.10 1.26 -0.33
N ALA A 67 -9.14 1.11 1.00
CA ALA A 67 -9.93 1.97 1.87
C ALA A 67 -9.52 3.43 1.71
N ALA A 68 -8.23 3.72 1.74
CA ALA A 68 -7.72 5.08 1.56
C ALA A 68 -8.03 5.67 0.16
N ILE A 69 -7.99 4.84 -0.89
CA ILE A 69 -8.40 5.27 -2.25
C ILE A 69 -9.88 5.64 -2.25
N ALA A 70 -10.74 4.82 -1.63
CA ALA A 70 -12.17 5.06 -1.53
C ALA A 70 -12.51 6.30 -0.67
N GLU A 71 -11.79 6.53 0.43
CA GLU A 71 -11.91 7.73 1.27
C GLU A 71 -11.61 9.01 0.50
N ASN A 72 -10.65 8.96 -0.43
CA ASN A 72 -10.33 10.08 -1.32
C ASN A 72 -11.33 10.21 -2.50
N GLY A 73 -12.31 9.32 -2.61
CA GLY A 73 -13.28 9.29 -3.71
C GLY A 73 -12.66 8.90 -5.05
N TRP A 74 -11.49 8.26 -5.03
CA TRP A 74 -10.80 7.81 -6.23
C TRP A 74 -11.27 6.42 -6.63
N THR A 75 -11.25 6.15 -7.94
CA THR A 75 -11.48 4.79 -8.46
C THR A 75 -10.23 4.29 -9.16
N ILE A 76 -9.83 3.05 -8.86
CA ILE A 76 -8.74 2.37 -9.58
C ILE A 76 -9.26 1.95 -10.94
N ARG A 77 -8.59 2.38 -12.01
CA ARG A 77 -8.76 1.79 -13.34
C ARG A 77 -7.55 0.94 -13.67
N GLU A 78 -7.76 -0.36 -13.83
CA GLU A 78 -6.75 -1.22 -14.40
C GLU A 78 -6.50 -0.78 -15.84
N ARG A 79 -5.25 -0.49 -16.21
CA ARG A 79 -4.92 -0.32 -17.64
C ARG A 79 -5.25 -1.64 -18.31
N GLY A 80 -6.27 -1.65 -19.17
CA GLY A 80 -6.54 -2.77 -20.03
C GLY A 80 -5.27 -3.12 -20.79
N THR A 81 -4.70 -4.29 -20.49
CA THR A 81 -3.68 -4.93 -21.32
C THR A 81 -4.30 -5.13 -22.69
N ARG A 82 -3.76 -4.43 -23.69
CA ARG A 82 -4.16 -4.56 -25.09
C ARG A 82 -3.09 -5.32 -25.84
#